data_AF-A0A3B9CS24-F1
#
_entry.id   AF-A0A3B9CS24-F1
#
_cell.length_a   1.000
_cell.length_b   1.000
_cell.length_c   1.000
_cell.angle_alpha   90.00
_cell.angle_beta   90.00
_cell.angle_gamma   90.00
#
_symmetry.space_group_name_H-M   'P 1'
#
loop_
_entity.id
_entity.type
_entity.pdbx_description
1 polymer ?
#
loop_
_entity_poly.entity_id
_entity_poly.type
_entity_poly.pdbx_seq_one_letter_code
_entity_poly.pdbx_strand_id
1 'polypeptide(L)' 'VQGYLASIHYADAMLGRVLKALQSGPNAHNTIVVLWSDHGWHLGEKQHWQKFTAWRVCTRVPLMIRVPEGTTG' A
#
# COMPACT_ATOMS: atom_id res chain seq x y z
N VAL A 1 -11.85 13.23 -6.74
CA VAL A 1 -11.26 11.98 -7.28
C VAL A 1 -9.85 12.18 -7.84
N GLN A 2 -9.64 13.08 -8.81
CA GLN A 2 -8.32 13.29 -9.45
C GLN A 2 -7.17 13.53 -8.45
N GLY A 3 -7.36 14.40 -7.44
CA GLY A 3 -6.34 14.64 -6.42
C GLY A 3 -5.97 13.40 -5.60
N TYR A 4 -6.93 12.52 -5.31
CA TYR A 4 -6.66 11.26 -4.60
C TYR A 4 -5.84 10.29 -5.46
N LEU A 5 -6.17 10.19 -6.76
CA LEU A 5 -5.40 9.38 -7.70
C LEU A 5 -3.99 9.94 -7.92
N ALA A 6 -3.83 11.27 -7.94
CA ALA A 6 -2.51 11.90 -7.98
C ALA A 6 -1.67 11.59 -6.72
N SER A 7 -2.28 11.59 -5.54
CA SER A 7 -1.62 11.18 -4.29
C SER A 7 -1.22 9.71 -4.31
N ILE A 8 -2.03 8.81 -4.88
CA ILE A 8 -1.65 7.41 -5.08
C ILE A 8 -0.43 7.30 -6.01
N HIS A 9 -0.44 8.02 -7.13
CA HIS A 9 0.71 8.02 -8.06
C HIS A 9 2.00 8.52 -7.39
N TYR A 10 1.90 9.57 -6.56
CA TYR A 10 3.04 10.05 -5.79
C TYR A 10 3.52 9.01 -4.75
N ALA A 11 2.60 8.38 -4.02
CA ALA A 11 2.94 7.34 -3.06
C ALA A 11 3.64 6.14 -3.72
N ASP A 12 3.18 5.74 -4.90
CA ASP A 12 3.82 4.71 -5.73
C ASP A 12 5.26 5.08 -6.11
N ALA A 13 5.49 6.31 -6.59
CA ALA A 13 6.82 6.80 -6.88
C ALA A 13 7.75 6.80 -5.65
N MET A 14 7.22 7.13 -4.47
CA MET A 14 7.99 7.09 -3.21
C MET A 14 8.28 5.66 -2.75
N LEU A 15 7.32 4.73 -2.89
CA LEU A 15 7.53 3.32 -2.66
C LEU A 15 8.66 2.79 -3.56
N GLY A 16 8.67 3.15 -4.84
CA GLY A 16 9.73 2.81 -5.78
C GLY A 16 11.13 3.25 -5.31
N ARG A 17 11.25 4.42 -4.67
CA ARG A 17 12.53 4.88 -4.09
C ARG A 17 13.00 4.00 -2.95
N VAL A 18 12.10 3.62 -2.04
CA VAL A 18 12.40 2.74 -0.90
C VAL A 18 12.81 1.36 -1.39
N LEU A 19 12.04 0.78 -2.32
CA LEU A 19 12.33 -0.54 -2.87
C LEU A 19 13.64 -0.57 -3.65
N LYS A 20 13.93 0.47 -4.43
CA LYS A 20 15.21 0.60 -5.14
C LYS A 20 16.40 0.66 -4.17
N ALA A 21 16.28 1.43 -3.08
CA ALA A 21 17.32 1.50 -2.06
C ALA A 21 17.53 0.13 -1.39
N LEU A 22 16.45 -0.56 -1.03
CA LEU A 22 16.50 -1.91 -0.47
C LEU A 22 17.18 -2.90 -1.43
N GLN A 23 16.81 -2.87 -2.71
CA GLN A 23 17.35 -3.75 -3.74
C GLN A 23 18.85 -3.51 -3.99
N SER A 24 19.32 -2.26 -3.88
CA SER A 24 20.75 -1.93 -3.98
C SER A 24 21.55 -2.18 -2.69
N GLY A 25 20.85 -2.47 -1.58
CA GLY A 25 21.45 -2.63 -0.27
C GLY A 25 21.87 -4.08 0.04
N PRO A 26 22.65 -4.29 1.10
CA PRO A 26 23.12 -5.63 1.50
C PRO A 26 21.98 -6.58 1.90
N ASN A 27 20.78 -6.07 2.18
CA ASN A 27 19.65 -6.83 2.69
C ASN A 27 18.61 -7.22 1.61
N ALA A 28 18.89 -6.99 0.31
CA ALA A 28 17.94 -7.21 -0.79
C ALA A 28 17.30 -8.63 -0.80
N HIS A 29 18.09 -9.64 -0.42
CA HIS A 29 17.67 -11.05 -0.42
C HIS A 29 17.30 -11.58 0.97
N ASN A 30 17.26 -10.72 2.00
CA ASN A 30 16.97 -11.13 3.38
C ASN A 30 15.95 -10.20 4.06
N THR A 31 15.03 -9.64 3.28
CA THR A 31 14.00 -8.71 3.78
C THR A 31 12.61 -9.13 3.31
N ILE A 32 11.72 -9.34 4.26
CA ILE A 32 10.27 -9.44 4.00
C ILE A 32 9.73 -8.03 3.80
N VAL A 33 8.95 -7.82 2.75
CA VAL A 33 8.28 -6.55 2.48
C VAL A 33 6.78 -6.76 2.59
N VAL A 34 6.14 -5.98 3.45
CA VAL A 34 4.68 -5.98 3.65
C VAL A 34 4.13 -4.61 3.28
N LEU A 35 3.32 -4.55 2.22
CA LEU A 35 2.59 -3.34 1.83
C LEU A 35 1.13 -3.50 2.23
N TRP A 36 0.63 -2.56 3.04
CA TRP A 36 -0.75 -2.56 3.51
C TRP A 36 -1.22 -1.15 3.85
N SER A 37 -2.50 -1.01 4.19
CA SER A 37 -3.12 0.26 4.60
C SER A 37 -3.99 0.04 5.84
N ASP A 38 -4.18 1.09 6.63
CA ASP A 38 -4.97 1.12 7.86
C ASP A 38 -6.48 1.11 7.59
N HIS A 39 -6.95 1.76 6.51
CA HIS A 39 -8.35 1.76 6.09
C HIS A 39 -8.51 2.21 4.62
N GLY A 40 -9.69 1.99 4.05
CA GLY A 40 -10.09 2.56 2.76
C GLY A 40 -10.65 3.99 2.87
N TRP A 41 -11.18 4.53 1.78
CA TRP A 41 -11.64 5.92 1.73
C TRP A 41 -12.78 6.11 0.73
N HIS A 42 -13.90 6.67 1.16
CA HIS A 42 -14.97 7.10 0.25
C HIS A 42 -14.53 8.29 -0.59
N LEU A 43 -14.81 8.23 -1.89
CA LEU A 43 -14.59 9.29 -2.86
C LEU A 43 -15.91 9.85 -3.43
N GLY A 44 -16.99 9.72 -2.67
CA GLY A 44 -18.34 10.19 -3.02
C GLY A 44 -19.39 9.08 -3.08
N GLU A 45 -19.00 7.81 -2.93
CA GLU A 45 -19.94 6.69 -2.89
C GLU A 45 -20.96 6.90 -1.78
N LYS A 46 -22.24 6.65 -2.09
CA LYS A 46 -23.35 6.83 -1.14
C LYS A 46 -23.42 8.24 -0.52
N GLN A 47 -22.94 9.26 -1.24
CA GLN A 47 -22.84 10.65 -0.74
C GLN A 47 -21.95 10.79 0.51
N HIS A 48 -21.06 9.83 0.74
CA HIS A 48 -20.08 9.85 1.83
C HIS A 48 -18.68 10.18 1.33
N TRP A 49 -17.88 10.68 2.27
CA TRP A 49 -16.44 10.92 2.13
C TRP A 49 -15.75 10.39 3.39
N GLN A 50 -14.43 10.16 3.31
CA GLN A 50 -13.62 9.67 4.43
C GLN A 50 -13.91 8.20 4.79
N LYS A 51 -13.65 7.82 6.05
CA LYS A 51 -13.39 6.43 6.46
C LYS A 51 -14.38 5.83 7.46
N PHE A 52 -15.19 6.65 8.13
CA PHE A 52 -15.94 6.24 9.33
C PHE A 52 -17.23 5.47 9.02
N THR A 53 -17.12 4.39 8.23
CA THR A 53 -18.23 3.51 7.89
C THR A 53 -17.76 2.07 7.76
N ALA A 54 -18.65 1.10 7.95
CA ALA A 54 -18.34 -0.32 7.76
C ALA A 54 -18.47 -0.79 6.30
N TRP A 55 -18.68 0.13 5.35
CA TRP A 55 -18.80 -0.22 3.94
C TRP A 55 -17.49 -0.75 3.38
N ARG A 56 -17.57 -1.66 2.39
CA ARG A 56 -16.41 -2.30 1.76
C ARG A 56 -15.34 -1.30 1.31
N VAL A 57 -15.73 -0.12 0.81
CA VAL A 57 -14.79 0.92 0.36
C VAL A 57 -13.96 1.53 1.49
N CYS A 58 -14.43 1.49 2.74
CA CYS A 58 -13.67 1.93 3.93
C CYS A 58 -12.94 0.81 4.66
N THR A 59 -13.40 -0.44 4.51
CA THR A 59 -12.84 -1.59 5.24
C THR A 59 -11.92 -2.47 4.39
N ARG A 60 -12.00 -2.39 3.06
CA ARG A 60 -11.11 -3.12 2.16
C ARG A 60 -9.82 -2.34 1.94
N VAL A 61 -8.70 -2.97 2.26
CA VAL A 61 -7.34 -2.44 2.09
C VAL A 61 -6.48 -3.36 1.23
N PRO A 62 -5.42 -2.86 0.56
CA PRO A 62 -4.39 -3.72 0.01
C PRO A 62 -3.64 -4.46 1.12
N LEU A 63 -3.24 -5.70 0.85
CA LEU A 63 -2.26 -6.44 1.64
C LEU A 63 -1.42 -7.27 0.66
N MET A 64 -0.15 -6.93 0.53
CA MET A 64 0.81 -7.63 -0.33
C MET A 64 2.04 -7.98 0.50
N ILE A 65 2.50 -9.22 0.36
CA ILE A 65 3.65 -9.73 1.10
C ILE A 65 4.63 -10.32 0.09
N ARG A 66 5.86 -9.79 0.08
CA ARG A 66 7.01 -10.40 -0.60
C ARG A 66 7.89 -11.01 0.46
N VAL A 67 8.08 -12.33 0.38
CA VAL A 67 9.04 -13.07 1.21
C VAL A 67 10.29 -13.38 0.38
N PRO A 68 11.49 -13.39 0.99
CA PRO A 68 12.68 -13.93 0.34
C PRO A 68 12.50 -15.40 -0.04
N GLU A 69 13.13 -15.80 -1.15
CA GLU A 69 13.20 -17.21 -1.55
C GLU A 69 13.88 -18.04 -0.46
N GLY A 70 13.40 -19.27 -0.23
CA GLY A 70 13.95 -20.18 0.78
C GLY A 70 13.58 -19.87 2.23
N THR A 71 12.72 -18.86 2.49
CA THR A 71 12.18 -18.60 3.84
C THR A 71 11.32 -19.79 4.29
N THR A 72 11.70 -20.46 5.38
CA THR A 72 10.88 -21.52 6.00
C THR A 72 9.74 -20.91 6.81
N GLY A 73 8.55 -21.53 6.74
CA GLY A 73 7.37 -21.14 7.51
C GLY A 73 7.33 -21.71 8.92
#